data_AF-A0A5N5TAW5-F1
#
_entry.id   AF-A0A5N5TAW5-F1
#
_cell.length_a   1.000
_cell.length_b   1.000
_cell.length_c   1.000
_cell.angle_alpha   90.00
_cell.angle_beta   90.00
_cell.angle_gamma   90.00
#
_symmetry.space_group_name_H-M   'P 1'
#
loop_
_entity.id
_entity.type
_entity.pdbx_description
1 polymer ?
#
loop_
_entity_poly.entity_id
_entity_poly.type
_entity_poly.pdbx_seq_one_letter_code
_entity_poly.pdbx_strand_id
1 'polypeptide(L)'
;ASFFDGPYNSPNEYMISYPVVIAIAGGIGITPLLASLSYLMKTCEPKPRHFHIVWVFRELEMPFPFLQFFQSALDKFWVENQEDRLELGFYCTQASSDLEAQLNLAPKFYKDFAPFLRARLKFGRPNWEELFKVWKEYYQGSEVGVFCCGPKSLNKQISRFCLRAVGEGLRFSYHHESFS
;
A
#
# COMPACT_ATOMS: atom_id res chain seq x y z
N ALA A 1 35.15 24.94 -4.48
CA ALA A 1 33.92 24.75 -3.69
C ALA A 1 33.20 23.56 -4.27
N SER A 2 33.37 22.40 -3.68
CA SER A 2 32.69 21.16 -4.10
C SER A 2 31.53 20.96 -3.14
N PHE A 3 30.31 21.08 -3.65
CA PHE A 3 29.09 20.85 -2.89
C PHE A 3 29.02 19.35 -2.58
N PHE A 4 29.06 19.02 -1.30
CA PHE A 4 28.74 17.70 -0.77
C PHE A 4 27.23 17.51 -0.93
N ASP A 5 26.82 16.62 -1.84
CA ASP A 5 25.50 16.01 -1.73
C ASP A 5 25.51 15.11 -0.48
N GLY A 6 24.66 15.44 0.49
CA GLY A 6 24.44 14.65 1.69
C GLY A 6 23.88 13.26 1.37
N PRO A 7 23.88 12.32 2.32
CA PRO A 7 23.43 10.96 2.07
C PRO A 7 21.96 10.98 1.63
N TYR A 8 21.71 10.49 0.42
CA TYR A 8 20.36 10.14 -0.03
C TYR A 8 19.86 9.02 0.88
N ASN A 9 19.11 9.39 1.92
CA ASN A 9 18.40 8.41 2.72
C ASN A 9 17.48 7.61 1.79
N SER A 10 17.58 6.28 1.84
CA SER A 10 16.79 5.44 0.95
C SER A 10 15.29 5.58 1.30
N PRO A 11 14.37 5.43 0.33
CA PRO A 11 12.92 5.46 0.57
C PRO A 11 12.44 4.61 1.76
N ASN A 12 13.14 3.49 2.02
CA ASN A 12 12.85 2.59 3.14
C ASN A 12 13.16 3.23 4.51
N GLU A 13 14.18 4.09 4.61
CA GLU A 13 14.56 4.75 5.87
C GLU A 13 13.50 5.76 6.32
N TYR A 14 12.79 6.40 5.37
CA TYR A 14 11.67 7.27 5.69
C TYR A 14 10.46 6.49 6.18
N MET A 15 10.11 5.37 5.53
CA MET A 15 8.96 4.55 5.92
C MET A 15 9.07 4.01 7.35
N ILE A 16 10.24 3.53 7.77
CA ILE A 16 10.44 2.95 9.11
C ILE A 16 10.46 3.99 10.25
N SER A 17 10.55 5.28 9.92
CA SER A 17 10.46 6.35 10.94
C SER A 17 9.04 6.50 11.51
N TYR A 18 8.02 6.18 10.69
CA TYR A 18 6.62 6.33 11.03
C TYR A 18 6.09 5.14 11.85
N PRO A 19 5.26 5.38 12.89
CA PRO A 19 4.54 4.30 13.55
C PRO A 19 3.45 3.68 12.66
N VAL A 20 2.87 4.48 11.75
CA VAL A 20 1.82 4.07 10.82
C VAL A 20 2.22 4.51 9.41
N VAL A 21 2.18 3.57 8.45
CA VAL A 21 2.45 3.82 7.03
C VAL A 21 1.21 3.48 6.21
N ILE A 22 0.80 4.41 5.36
CA ILE A 22 -0.20 4.19 4.32
C ILE A 22 0.52 4.29 2.97
N ALA A 23 0.64 3.16 2.30
CA ALA A 23 1.38 2.98 1.07
C ALA A 23 0.39 2.78 -0.09
N ILE A 24 0.30 3.76 -0.99
CA ILE A 24 -0.67 3.81 -2.08
C ILE A 24 0.05 3.59 -3.41
N ALA A 25 -0.35 2.57 -4.17
CA ALA A 25 0.21 2.26 -5.47
C ALA A 25 -0.81 2.38 -6.59
N GLY A 26 -0.36 2.85 -7.75
CA GLY A 26 -1.08 2.86 -9.02
C GLY A 26 -0.32 2.06 -10.08
N GLY A 27 -0.91 0.97 -10.59
CA GLY A 27 -0.29 0.12 -11.61
C GLY A 27 1.04 -0.48 -11.14
N ILE A 28 2.09 -0.33 -11.97
CA ILE A 28 3.45 -0.81 -11.66
C ILE A 28 4.11 -0.10 -10.47
N GLY A 29 3.53 0.99 -9.96
CA GLY A 29 4.02 1.72 -8.78
C GLY A 29 3.98 0.91 -7.47
N ILE A 30 3.54 -0.35 -7.49
CA ILE A 30 3.57 -1.25 -6.33
C ILE A 30 4.97 -1.73 -5.99
N THR A 31 5.84 -1.93 -6.99
CA THR A 31 7.15 -2.58 -6.85
C THR A 31 8.00 -2.01 -5.72
N PRO A 32 8.08 -0.68 -5.56
CA PRO A 32 8.87 -0.12 -4.49
C PRO A 32 8.29 -0.38 -3.10
N LEU A 33 6.97 -0.37 -2.97
CA LEU A 33 6.29 -0.69 -1.72
C LEU A 33 6.49 -2.17 -1.34
N LEU A 34 6.57 -3.07 -2.33
CA LEU A 34 6.94 -4.47 -2.10
C LEU A 34 8.38 -4.59 -1.59
N ALA A 35 9.30 -3.75 -2.06
CA ALA A 35 10.67 -3.73 -1.54
C ALA A 35 10.69 -3.29 -0.07
N SER A 36 9.93 -2.26 0.30
CA SER A 36 9.80 -1.82 1.69
C SER A 36 9.16 -2.91 2.57
N LEU A 37 8.09 -3.55 2.11
CA LEU A 37 7.47 -4.67 2.83
C LEU A 37 8.43 -5.86 2.95
N SER A 38 9.18 -6.19 1.89
CA SER A 38 10.18 -7.25 1.93
C SER A 38 11.30 -6.96 2.93
N TYR A 39 11.71 -5.70 3.05
CA TYR A 39 12.66 -5.27 4.07
C TYR A 39 12.11 -5.48 5.48
N LEU A 40 10.85 -5.08 5.74
CA LEU A 40 10.19 -5.33 7.02
C LEU A 40 10.05 -6.82 7.34
N MET A 41 9.80 -7.65 6.33
CA MET A 41 9.73 -9.11 6.52
C MET A 41 11.10 -9.74 6.86
N LYS A 42 12.20 -9.11 6.46
CA LYS A 42 13.56 -9.65 6.63
C LYS A 42 14.27 -9.09 7.87
N THR A 43 13.75 -8.01 8.44
CA THR A 43 14.38 -7.30 9.56
C THR A 43 13.49 -7.37 10.80
N CYS A 44 14.08 -7.15 11.97
CA CYS A 44 13.35 -7.04 13.24
C CYS A 44 12.94 -5.58 13.51
N GLU A 45 12.73 -4.78 12.45
CA GLU A 45 12.34 -3.38 12.61
C GLU A 45 11.01 -3.30 13.37
N PRO A 46 10.93 -2.59 14.49
CA PRO A 46 9.71 -2.48 15.29
C PRO A 46 8.67 -1.53 14.66
N LYS A 47 9.06 -0.80 13.61
CA LYS A 47 8.23 0.15 12.88
C LYS A 47 8.23 -0.15 11.37
N PRO A 48 7.14 0.22 10.69
CA PRO A 48 5.87 0.67 11.25
C PRO A 48 5.14 -0.48 11.98
N ARG A 49 4.31 -0.11 12.95
CA ARG A 49 3.41 -1.03 13.65
C ARG A 49 2.18 -1.37 12.81
N HIS A 50 1.79 -0.47 11.91
CA HIS A 50 0.71 -0.68 10.94
C HIS A 50 1.17 -0.22 9.55
N PHE A 51 1.06 -1.11 8.57
CA PHE A 51 1.45 -0.89 7.18
C PHE A 51 0.24 -1.20 6.28
N HIS A 52 -0.38 -0.16 5.72
CA HIS A 52 -1.54 -0.30 4.83
C HIS A 52 -1.08 -0.22 3.39
N ILE A 53 -1.36 -1.23 2.59
CA ILE A 53 -1.17 -1.18 1.14
C ILE A 53 -2.52 -0.98 0.48
N VAL A 54 -2.69 0.15 -0.21
CA VAL A 54 -3.81 0.38 -1.13
C VAL A 54 -3.27 0.34 -2.55
N TRP A 55 -3.54 -0.76 -3.26
CA TRP A 55 -3.08 -0.92 -4.63
C TRP A 55 -4.23 -0.79 -5.63
N VAL A 56 -4.13 0.22 -6.49
CA VAL A 56 -5.05 0.51 -7.58
C VAL A 56 -4.45 0.04 -8.89
N PHE A 57 -5.14 -0.82 -9.61
CA PHE A 57 -4.69 -1.36 -10.90
C PHE A 57 -5.85 -1.45 -11.89
N ARG A 58 -5.53 -1.72 -13.16
CA ARG A 58 -6.53 -1.81 -14.23
C ARG A 58 -6.95 -3.25 -14.46
N GLU A 59 -6.00 -4.14 -14.73
CA GLU A 59 -6.27 -5.52 -15.08
C GLU A 59 -6.17 -6.45 -13.85
N LEU A 60 -7.11 -7.38 -13.70
CA LEU A 60 -7.17 -8.32 -12.58
C LEU A 60 -5.94 -9.23 -12.48
N GLU A 61 -5.26 -9.47 -13.60
CA GLU A 61 -4.06 -10.31 -13.66
C GLU A 61 -2.84 -9.63 -13.03
N MET A 62 -2.85 -8.30 -12.90
CA MET A 62 -1.71 -7.54 -12.38
C MET A 62 -1.23 -7.98 -10.99
N PRO A 63 -2.10 -8.25 -10.00
CA PRO A 63 -1.66 -8.78 -8.69
C PRO A 63 -1.18 -10.23 -8.71
N PHE A 64 -1.47 -11.03 -9.74
CA PHE A 64 -1.22 -12.48 -9.74
C PHE A 64 0.22 -12.87 -9.40
N PRO A 65 1.27 -12.26 -9.99
CA PRO A 65 2.65 -12.58 -9.67
C PRO A 65 3.05 -12.29 -8.21
N PHE A 66 2.26 -11.48 -7.49
CA PHE A 66 2.58 -11.01 -6.14
C PHE A 66 1.68 -11.65 -5.06
N LEU A 67 0.67 -12.44 -5.43
CA LEU A 67 -0.28 -13.02 -4.46
C LEU A 67 0.42 -13.88 -3.41
N GLN A 68 1.36 -14.74 -3.83
CA GLN A 68 2.14 -15.55 -2.91
C GLN A 68 2.96 -14.70 -1.95
N PHE A 69 3.59 -13.63 -2.45
CA PHE A 69 4.38 -12.72 -1.62
C PHE A 69 3.52 -12.05 -0.55
N PHE A 70 2.35 -11.51 -0.92
CA PHE A 70 1.45 -10.88 0.03
C PHE A 70 0.88 -11.86 1.07
N GLN A 71 0.53 -13.08 0.64
CA GLN A 71 0.06 -14.10 1.57
C GLN A 71 1.17 -14.49 2.55
N SER A 72 2.40 -14.73 2.07
CA SER A 72 3.55 -15.02 2.95
C SER A 72 3.84 -13.88 3.92
N ALA A 73 3.62 -12.62 3.52
CA ALA A 73 3.77 -11.47 4.41
C ALA A 73 2.75 -11.49 5.56
N LEU A 74 1.47 -11.74 5.25
CA LEU A 74 0.43 -11.88 6.27
C LEU A 74 0.67 -13.08 7.18
N ASP A 75 0.98 -14.24 6.61
CA ASP A 75 1.22 -15.48 7.37
C ASP A 75 2.39 -15.30 8.34
N LYS A 76 3.47 -14.63 7.89
CA LYS A 76 4.60 -14.29 8.75
C LYS A 76 4.17 -13.43 9.93
N PHE A 77 3.49 -12.30 9.68
CA PHE A 77 3.09 -11.41 10.76
C PHE A 77 2.06 -12.03 11.70
N TRP A 78 1.20 -12.90 11.19
CA TRP A 78 0.31 -13.72 12.02
C TRP A 78 1.08 -14.63 12.98
N VAL A 79 2.07 -15.39 12.49
CA VAL A 79 2.91 -16.27 13.32
C VAL A 79 3.71 -15.49 14.35
N GLU A 80 4.06 -14.25 14.05
CA GLU A 80 4.78 -13.34 14.96
C GLU A 80 3.85 -12.62 15.97
N ASN A 81 2.55 -12.92 16.01
CA ASN A 81 1.53 -12.23 16.81
C ASN A 81 1.47 -10.71 16.51
N GLN A 82 1.56 -10.37 15.23
CA GLN A 82 1.50 -9.02 14.68
C GLN A 82 0.50 -8.97 13.51
N GLU A 83 -0.62 -9.68 13.61
CA GLU A 83 -1.61 -9.81 12.55
C GLU A 83 -2.13 -8.46 12.00
N ASP A 84 -2.24 -7.44 12.86
CA ASP A 84 -2.67 -6.09 12.51
C ASP A 84 -1.57 -5.23 11.86
N ARG A 85 -0.37 -5.80 11.65
CA ARG A 85 0.77 -5.06 11.10
C ARG A 85 0.66 -4.78 9.62
N LEU A 86 -0.07 -5.62 8.88
CA LEU A 86 -0.24 -5.46 7.43
C LEU A 86 -1.71 -5.54 7.04
N GLU A 87 -2.22 -4.47 6.45
CA GLU A 87 -3.53 -4.43 5.82
C GLU A 87 -3.39 -4.25 4.31
N LEU A 88 -4.17 -4.99 3.53
CA LEU A 88 -4.12 -4.99 2.07
C LEU A 88 -5.49 -4.66 1.48
N GLY A 89 -5.54 -3.63 0.64
CA GLY A 89 -6.72 -3.26 -0.15
C GLY A 89 -6.39 -3.21 -1.64
N PHE A 90 -7.06 -4.04 -2.43
CA PHE A 90 -6.85 -4.13 -3.88
C PHE A 90 -8.03 -3.52 -4.61
N TYR A 91 -7.76 -2.64 -5.59
CA TYR A 91 -8.79 -1.92 -6.33
C TYR A 91 -8.59 -2.08 -7.83
N CYS A 92 -9.43 -2.90 -8.45
CA CYS A 92 -9.42 -3.13 -9.90
C CYS A 92 -10.37 -2.13 -10.58
N THR A 93 -9.79 -1.22 -11.37
CA THR A 93 -10.53 -0.12 -12.00
C THR A 93 -11.22 -0.51 -13.30
N GLN A 94 -10.80 -1.58 -13.96
CA GLN A 94 -11.55 -2.14 -15.07
C GLN A 94 -12.65 -3.03 -14.50
N ALA A 95 -13.90 -2.66 -14.78
CA ALA A 95 -15.02 -3.51 -14.46
C ALA A 95 -14.90 -4.81 -15.26
N SER A 96 -14.82 -5.95 -14.57
CA SER A 96 -15.30 -7.20 -15.12
C SER A 96 -16.62 -7.50 -14.45
N SER A 97 -17.66 -7.76 -15.24
CA SER A 97 -18.95 -8.21 -14.71
C SER A 97 -18.89 -9.62 -14.13
N ASP A 98 -17.75 -10.31 -14.28
CA ASP A 98 -17.59 -11.70 -13.90
C ASP A 98 -16.15 -11.98 -13.42
N LEU A 99 -15.90 -11.68 -12.14
CA LEU A 99 -14.68 -12.05 -11.43
C LEU A 99 -14.45 -13.58 -11.51
N GLU A 100 -15.51 -14.36 -11.43
CA GLU A 100 -15.44 -15.83 -11.44
C GLU A 100 -14.97 -16.35 -12.79
N ALA A 101 -15.48 -15.82 -13.90
CA ALA A 101 -14.98 -16.16 -15.24
C ALA A 101 -13.49 -15.84 -15.39
N GLN A 102 -13.03 -14.68 -14.92
CA GLN A 102 -11.61 -14.32 -15.02
C GLN A 102 -10.72 -15.21 -14.15
N LEU A 103 -11.13 -15.50 -12.92
CA LEU A 103 -10.41 -16.43 -12.04
C LEU A 103 -10.44 -17.87 -12.59
N ASN A 104 -11.52 -18.28 -13.25
CA ASN A 104 -11.64 -19.59 -13.88
C ASN A 104 -10.72 -19.74 -15.11
N LEU A 105 -10.40 -18.64 -15.80
CA LEU A 105 -9.43 -18.63 -16.89
C LEU A 105 -7.97 -18.51 -16.40
N ALA A 106 -7.76 -18.07 -15.17
CA ALA A 106 -6.42 -17.95 -14.61
C ALA A 106 -5.70 -19.31 -14.49
N PRO A 107 -4.36 -19.36 -14.64
CA PRO A 107 -3.57 -20.54 -14.29
C PRO A 107 -3.92 -21.10 -12.91
N LYS A 108 -3.93 -22.44 -12.77
CA LYS A 108 -4.35 -23.13 -11.54
C LYS A 108 -3.67 -22.56 -10.29
N PHE A 109 -2.37 -22.27 -10.37
CA PHE A 109 -1.62 -21.68 -9.26
C PHE A 109 -2.30 -20.41 -8.70
N TYR A 110 -2.81 -19.52 -9.55
CA TYR A 110 -3.48 -18.29 -9.10
C TYR A 110 -4.91 -18.55 -8.58
N LYS A 111 -5.56 -19.63 -9.02
CA LYS A 111 -6.87 -20.03 -8.48
C LYS A 111 -6.80 -20.41 -7.01
N ASP A 112 -5.68 -21.00 -6.58
CA ASP A 112 -5.46 -21.37 -5.18
C ASP A 112 -5.44 -20.12 -4.27
N PHE A 113 -5.08 -18.95 -4.83
CA PHE A 113 -5.13 -17.65 -4.14
C PHE A 113 -6.45 -16.88 -4.36
N ALA A 114 -7.43 -17.46 -5.07
CA ALA A 114 -8.71 -16.80 -5.31
C ALA A 114 -9.43 -16.37 -4.01
N PRO A 115 -9.51 -17.19 -2.94
CA PRO A 115 -10.09 -16.73 -1.67
C PRO A 115 -9.38 -15.52 -1.08
N PHE A 116 -8.04 -15.53 -1.12
CA PHE A 116 -7.20 -14.43 -0.63
C PHE A 116 -7.48 -13.12 -1.39
N LEU A 117 -7.53 -13.19 -2.71
CA LEU A 117 -7.81 -12.05 -3.58
C LEU A 117 -9.24 -11.54 -3.40
N ARG A 118 -10.24 -12.43 -3.38
CA ARG A 118 -11.67 -12.08 -3.18
C ARG A 118 -11.90 -11.29 -1.90
N ALA A 119 -11.24 -11.67 -0.80
CA ALA A 119 -11.40 -11.00 0.49
C ALA A 119 -10.89 -9.54 0.50
N ARG A 120 -10.03 -9.17 -0.45
CA ARG A 120 -9.31 -7.87 -0.46
C ARG A 120 -9.58 -7.02 -1.70
N LEU A 121 -10.19 -7.62 -2.72
CA LEU A 121 -10.48 -6.98 -3.99
C LEU A 121 -11.79 -6.22 -3.96
N LYS A 122 -11.72 -4.96 -4.39
CA LYS A 122 -12.86 -4.09 -4.67
C LYS A 122 -12.81 -3.66 -6.13
N PHE A 123 -13.96 -3.59 -6.78
CA PHE A 123 -14.06 -3.05 -8.13
C PHE A 123 -14.30 -1.54 -8.10
N GLY A 124 -13.68 -0.83 -9.04
CA GLY A 124 -13.73 0.61 -9.15
C GLY A 124 -12.53 1.30 -8.49
N ARG A 125 -12.63 2.64 -8.40
CA ARG A 125 -11.60 3.46 -7.75
C ARG A 125 -11.85 3.52 -6.23
N PRO A 126 -10.80 3.61 -5.41
CA PRO A 126 -10.98 3.84 -3.97
C PRO A 126 -11.77 5.12 -3.68
N ASN A 127 -12.68 5.06 -2.72
CA ASN A 127 -13.28 6.24 -2.13
C ASN A 127 -12.28 6.86 -1.15
N TRP A 128 -11.43 7.75 -1.65
CA TRP A 128 -10.38 8.38 -0.84
C TRP A 128 -10.92 9.19 0.33
N GLU A 129 -12.09 9.82 0.18
CA GLU A 129 -12.70 10.59 1.26
C GLU A 129 -13.07 9.69 2.44
N GLU A 130 -13.68 8.54 2.15
CA GLU A 130 -14.02 7.54 3.15
C GLU A 130 -12.78 6.91 3.78
N LEU A 131 -11.78 6.52 2.98
CA LEU A 131 -10.54 5.93 3.50
C LEU A 131 -9.79 6.90 4.42
N PHE A 132 -9.63 8.17 4.02
CA PHE A 132 -8.99 9.16 4.87
C PHE A 132 -9.80 9.48 6.13
N LYS A 133 -11.13 9.43 6.06
CA LYS A 133 -11.99 9.57 7.24
C LYS A 133 -11.76 8.40 8.22
N VAL A 134 -11.76 7.16 7.74
CA VAL A 134 -11.50 5.98 8.57
C VAL A 134 -10.09 6.04 9.18
N TRP A 135 -9.06 6.33 8.39
CA TRP A 135 -7.70 6.45 8.89
C TRP A 135 -7.52 7.59 9.90
N LYS A 136 -8.24 8.70 9.71
CA LYS A 136 -8.28 9.81 10.68
C LYS A 136 -8.82 9.34 12.03
N GLU A 137 -9.95 8.64 12.02
CA GLU A 137 -10.60 8.15 13.24
C GLU A 137 -9.75 7.07 13.92
N TYR A 138 -9.22 6.13 13.14
CA TYR A 138 -8.46 4.99 13.66
C TYR A 138 -7.06 5.36 14.15
N TYR A 139 -6.35 6.27 13.46
CA TYR A 139 -4.99 6.71 13.82
C TYR A 139 -4.96 8.06 14.53
N GLN A 140 -6.04 8.44 15.20
CA GLN A 140 -6.08 9.67 15.97
C GLN A 140 -4.91 9.73 16.96
N GLY A 141 -4.16 10.83 16.94
CA GLY A 141 -3.01 11.01 17.82
C GLY A 141 -1.77 10.20 17.42
N SER A 142 -1.72 9.56 16.25
CA SER A 142 -0.52 8.95 15.68
C SER A 142 0.11 9.84 14.59
N GLU A 143 1.37 9.59 14.26
CA GLU A 143 2.01 10.19 13.08
C GLU A 143 1.91 9.19 11.92
N VAL A 144 1.38 9.64 10.78
CA VAL A 144 1.04 8.77 9.65
C VAL A 144 1.83 9.20 8.43
N GLY A 145 2.73 8.33 7.97
CA GLY A 145 3.44 8.53 6.71
C GLY A 145 2.61 8.03 5.54
N VAL A 146 2.28 8.90 4.58
CA VAL A 146 1.54 8.54 3.37
C VAL A 146 2.48 8.54 2.19
N PHE A 147 2.73 7.37 1.62
CA PHE A 147 3.63 7.17 0.48
C PHE A 147 2.79 6.83 -0.74
N CYS A 148 2.99 7.54 -1.85
CA CYS A 148 2.20 7.31 -3.05
C CYS A 148 3.07 7.17 -4.30
N CYS A 149 2.84 6.10 -5.06
CA CYS A 149 3.56 5.75 -6.28
C CYS A 149 2.57 5.43 -7.40
N GLY A 150 2.52 6.23 -8.45
CA GLY A 150 1.60 5.98 -9.55
C GLY A 150 1.39 7.16 -10.48
N PRO A 151 0.29 7.15 -11.27
CA PRO A 151 -0.01 8.23 -12.21
C PRO A 151 -0.08 9.60 -11.51
N LYS A 152 0.35 10.66 -12.21
CA LYS A 152 0.34 12.05 -11.68
C LYS A 152 -1.02 12.47 -11.12
N SER A 153 -2.12 12.02 -11.73
CA SER A 153 -3.48 12.30 -11.26
C SER A 153 -3.78 11.70 -9.88
N LEU A 154 -3.33 10.46 -9.64
CA LEU A 154 -3.46 9.80 -8.34
C LEU A 154 -2.62 10.52 -7.29
N ASN A 155 -1.35 10.78 -7.57
CA ASN A 155 -0.46 11.51 -6.66
C ASN A 155 -1.02 12.88 -6.27
N LYS A 156 -1.50 13.66 -7.25
CA LYS A 156 -2.15 14.96 -6.99
C LYS A 156 -3.43 14.84 -6.17
N GLN A 157 -4.17 13.74 -6.31
CA GLN A 157 -5.37 13.50 -5.51
C GLN A 157 -5.00 13.20 -4.05
N ILE A 158 -4.09 12.26 -3.80
CA ILE A 158 -3.65 11.89 -2.46
C ILE A 158 -2.99 13.06 -1.73
N SER A 159 -2.11 13.81 -2.40
CA SER A 159 -1.47 15.00 -1.84
C SER A 159 -2.51 16.02 -1.32
N ARG A 160 -3.61 16.25 -2.06
CA ARG A 160 -4.69 17.15 -1.62
C ARG A 160 -5.42 16.64 -0.39
N PHE A 161 -5.67 15.33 -0.29
CA PHE A 161 -6.29 14.74 0.89
C PHE A 161 -5.40 14.87 2.13
N CYS A 162 -4.09 14.62 2.00
CA CYS A 162 -3.13 14.83 3.08
C CYS A 162 -3.09 16.31 3.53
N LEU A 163 -3.03 17.25 2.60
CA LEU A 163 -3.02 18.69 2.92
C LEU A 163 -4.30 19.12 3.66
N ARG A 164 -5.47 18.64 3.23
CA ARG A 164 -6.75 18.89 3.91
C ARG A 164 -6.74 18.33 5.34
N ALA A 165 -6.25 17.10 5.50
CA ALA A 165 -6.15 16.42 6.78
C ALA A 165 -5.23 17.17 7.77
N VAL A 166 -4.11 17.71 7.29
CA VAL A 166 -3.21 18.54 8.11
C VAL A 166 -3.89 19.82 8.60
N GLY A 167 -4.66 20.50 7.73
CA GLY A 167 -5.46 21.67 8.13
C GLY A 167 -6.51 21.39 9.21
N GLU A 168 -6.90 20.14 9.39
CA GLU A 168 -7.84 19.66 10.41
C GLU A 168 -7.13 19.12 11.68
N GLY A 169 -5.82 19.33 11.83
CA GLY A 169 -5.04 18.97 13.02
C GLY A 169 -4.46 17.55 13.02
N LEU A 170 -4.43 16.86 11.87
CA LEU A 170 -3.91 15.50 11.75
C LEU A 170 -2.47 15.47 11.25
N ARG A 171 -1.71 14.46 11.69
CA ARG A 171 -0.29 14.31 11.35
C ARG A 171 -0.10 13.37 10.15
N PHE A 172 -0.70 13.70 9.01
CA PHE A 172 -0.47 13.01 7.75
C PHE A 172 0.70 13.67 7.00
N SER A 173 1.81 12.95 6.88
CA SER A 173 3.01 13.39 6.17
C SER A 173 3.04 12.74 4.79
N TYR A 174 2.77 13.53 3.74
CA TYR A 174 2.75 13.03 2.37
C TYR A 174 4.17 12.99 1.77
N HIS A 175 4.54 11.82 1.27
CA HIS A 175 5.79 11.54 0.58
C HIS A 175 5.49 11.13 -0.86
N HIS A 176 5.92 11.96 -1.79
CA HIS A 176 5.91 11.62 -3.21
C HIS A 176 7.17 10.84 -3.54
N GLU A 177 6.99 9.56 -3.82
CA GLU A 177 8.09 8.68 -4.16
C GLU A 177 8.19 8.59 -5.69
N SER A 178 9.26 9.14 -6.26
CA SER A 178 9.69 8.84 -7.62
C SER A 178 10.81 7.81 -7.53
N PHE A 179 10.45 6.54 -7.53
CA PHE A 179 11.43 5.46 -7.65
C PHE A 179 11.95 5.45 -9.10
N SER A 180 12.97 6.26 -9.36
CA SER A 180 13.72 6.31 -10.61
C SER A 180 15.02 5.54 -10.50
#